data_AF-A0AAX3KTJ0-F1
#
_entry.id   AF-A0AAX3KTJ0-F1
#
_cell.length_a   1.000
_cell.length_b   1.000
_cell.length_c   1.000
_cell.angle_alpha   90.00
_cell.angle_beta   90.00
_cell.angle_gamma   90.00
#
_symmetry.space_group_name_H-M   'P 1'
#
loop_
_entity.id
_entity.type
_entity.pdbx_description
1 polymer ?
#
loop_
_entity_poly.entity_id
_entity_poly.type
_entity_poly.pdbx_seq_one_letter_code
_entity_poly.pdbx_strand_id
1 'polypeptide(L)'
;MFAAASSQAALPPPLPQTLTWHVQLNGVLQKPNRTLYDIDLYDTSKAVIANLKGNGKTVICYFSAGTWEDWRPDAALYPKAALGKALDAWPGERWLDIRRADVRVLLAKRLDLAVQKGCQGVDPDNVDGFSNPNGLKLTKAQQLDFLNWLADEAHKRSLLVGLKNAVDLVPSLYTKFDFALNESCYDYAECNAYSYFRTQKKPVMIIDYGLYSTKRCSQAKTSGYNLQFYPLSLAALGTACK
;
A
#
# COMPACT_ATOMS: atom_id res chain seq x y z
N MET A 1 7.38 -18.11 37.49
CA MET A 1 7.29 -16.98 36.56
C MET A 1 6.29 -17.36 35.48
N PHE A 2 5.07 -16.82 35.52
CA PHE A 2 4.11 -17.06 34.44
C PHE A 2 4.48 -16.13 33.28
N ALA A 3 4.94 -16.71 32.18
CA ALA A 3 5.05 -15.98 30.92
C ALA A 3 3.63 -15.56 30.52
N ALA A 4 3.35 -14.26 30.51
CA ALA A 4 2.11 -13.75 29.95
C ALA A 4 2.12 -14.11 28.46
N ALA A 5 1.22 -15.01 28.05
CA ALA A 5 0.92 -15.20 26.64
C ALA A 5 0.37 -13.87 26.13
N SER A 6 1.17 -13.13 25.37
CA SER A 6 0.72 -11.94 24.66
C SER A 6 -0.41 -12.37 23.73
N SER A 7 -1.65 -12.00 24.05
CA SER A 7 -2.78 -12.23 23.16
C SER A 7 -2.49 -11.52 21.84
N GLN A 8 -2.28 -12.29 20.78
CA GLN A 8 -2.17 -11.73 19.43
C GLN A 8 -3.46 -10.97 19.15
N ALA A 9 -3.36 -9.68 18.84
CA ALA A 9 -4.53 -8.86 18.55
C ALA A 9 -5.32 -9.51 17.40
N ALA A 10 -6.65 -9.46 17.42
CA ALA A 10 -7.42 -9.92 16.26
C ALA A 10 -7.13 -9.03 15.04
N LEU A 11 -7.16 -9.60 13.84
CA LEU A 11 -7.12 -8.80 12.61
C LEU A 11 -8.27 -7.77 12.64
N PRO A 12 -8.05 -6.53 12.18
CA PRO A 12 -9.11 -5.54 12.07
C PRO A 12 -10.28 -6.04 11.21
N PRO A 13 -11.50 -5.51 11.42
CA PRO A 13 -12.63 -5.87 10.59
C PRO A 13 -12.34 -5.65 9.09
N PRO A 14 -12.86 -6.52 8.20
CA PRO A 14 -12.75 -6.32 6.77
C PRO A 14 -13.25 -4.93 6.35
N LEU A 15 -12.54 -4.31 5.42
CA LEU A 15 -12.94 -3.00 4.89
C LEU A 15 -14.22 -3.14 4.04
N PRO A 16 -15.18 -2.21 4.15
CA PRO A 16 -16.35 -2.24 3.31
C PRO A 16 -15.96 -1.94 1.85
N GLN A 17 -16.55 -2.68 0.90
CA GLN A 17 -16.30 -2.49 -0.52
C GLN A 17 -16.53 -1.04 -0.97
N THR A 18 -17.58 -0.41 -0.43
CA THR A 18 -17.89 1.01 -0.61
C THR A 18 -17.34 1.79 0.58
N LEU A 19 -16.16 2.37 0.43
CA LEU A 19 -15.53 3.20 1.45
C LEU A 19 -15.24 4.59 0.89
N THR A 20 -15.12 5.56 1.79
CA THR A 20 -14.54 6.86 1.43
C THR A 20 -13.11 6.90 1.96
N TRP A 21 -12.17 7.32 1.13
CA TRP A 21 -10.75 7.27 1.48
C TRP A 21 -10.04 8.60 1.23
N HIS A 22 -8.88 8.76 1.83
CA HIS A 22 -7.94 9.84 1.57
C HIS A 22 -6.55 9.23 1.54
N VAL A 23 -5.76 9.51 0.51
CA VAL A 23 -4.34 9.21 0.49
C VAL A 23 -3.56 10.51 0.46
N GLN A 24 -2.54 10.63 1.31
CA GLN A 24 -1.61 11.74 1.26
C GLN A 24 -0.27 11.32 1.84
N LEU A 25 0.74 11.24 0.98
CA LEU A 25 2.06 10.71 1.32
C LEU A 25 3.10 11.82 1.50
N ASN A 26 2.75 13.08 1.22
CA ASN A 26 3.64 14.22 1.33
C ASN A 26 2.92 15.47 1.86
N GLY A 27 3.69 16.42 2.40
CA GLY A 27 3.20 17.69 2.92
C GLY A 27 2.40 17.59 4.22
N VAL A 28 1.75 18.68 4.59
CA VAL A 28 0.93 18.74 5.81
C VAL A 28 -0.37 17.98 5.60
N LEU A 29 -0.61 16.93 6.38
CA LEU A 29 -1.79 16.06 6.26
C LEU A 29 -3.11 16.84 6.41
N GLN A 30 -3.84 16.93 5.29
CA GLN A 30 -5.22 17.40 5.25
C GLN A 30 -6.17 16.30 5.77
N LYS A 31 -7.26 16.71 6.41
CA LYS A 31 -8.17 15.79 7.12
C LYS A 31 -9.62 15.90 6.63
N PRO A 32 -9.91 15.56 5.36
CA PRO A 32 -11.28 15.58 4.83
C PRO A 32 -12.18 14.56 5.56
N ASN A 33 -13.50 14.73 5.50
CA ASN A 33 -14.39 13.70 6.02
C ASN A 33 -14.35 12.44 5.13
N ARG A 34 -13.55 11.47 5.55
CA ARG A 34 -13.35 10.15 4.94
C ARG A 34 -13.34 9.08 6.01
N THR A 35 -13.59 7.83 5.63
CA THR A 35 -13.60 6.68 6.56
C THR A 35 -12.22 6.04 6.69
N LEU A 36 -11.39 6.10 5.64
CA LEU A 36 -10.05 5.53 5.60
C LEU A 36 -9.01 6.60 5.25
N TYR A 37 -7.85 6.52 5.88
CA TYR A 37 -6.69 7.36 5.62
C TYR A 37 -5.50 6.47 5.30
N ASP A 38 -4.87 6.70 4.17
CA ASP A 38 -3.60 6.10 3.75
C ASP A 38 -2.51 7.17 3.78
N ILE A 39 -1.54 6.99 4.67
CA ILE A 39 -0.57 8.03 5.06
C ILE A 39 0.81 7.41 5.26
N ASP A 40 1.85 8.21 5.06
CA ASP A 40 3.23 7.74 5.15
C ASP A 40 3.58 7.19 6.55
N LEU A 41 4.13 5.97 6.58
CA LEU A 41 4.50 5.26 7.80
C LEU A 41 5.55 6.01 8.62
N TYR A 42 6.51 6.69 8.01
CA TYR A 42 7.60 7.35 8.71
C TYR A 42 7.22 8.78 9.10
N ASP A 43 6.69 9.54 8.15
CA ASP A 43 6.51 10.99 8.27
C ASP A 43 5.28 11.36 9.11
N THR A 44 4.33 10.43 9.27
CA THR A 44 3.17 10.67 10.13
C THR A 44 3.42 10.26 11.57
N SER A 45 3.34 11.17 12.54
CA SER A 45 3.56 10.81 13.96
C SER A 45 2.51 9.85 14.54
N LYS A 46 2.89 9.08 15.56
CA LYS A 46 1.97 8.21 16.33
C LYS A 46 0.78 8.99 16.91
N ALA A 47 0.98 10.24 17.31
CA ALA A 47 -0.08 11.09 17.84
C ALA A 47 -1.14 11.43 16.79
N VAL A 48 -0.72 11.70 15.53
CA VAL A 48 -1.64 11.93 14.42
C VAL A 48 -2.45 10.67 14.11
N ILE A 49 -1.80 9.51 14.07
CA ILE A 49 -2.48 8.21 13.85
C ILE A 49 -3.50 7.94 14.97
N ALA A 50 -3.11 8.14 16.24
CA ALA A 50 -4.01 7.98 17.37
C ALA A 50 -5.22 8.93 17.30
N ASN A 51 -5.00 10.19 16.90
CA ASN A 51 -6.08 11.16 16.72
C ASN A 51 -7.06 10.75 15.61
N LEU A 52 -6.57 10.31 14.45
CA LEU A 52 -7.42 9.81 13.37
C LEU A 52 -8.28 8.63 13.86
N LYS A 53 -7.64 7.65 14.52
CA LYS A 53 -8.36 6.48 15.06
C LYS A 53 -9.37 6.84 16.13
N GLY A 54 -9.04 7.77 17.03
CA GLY A 54 -9.96 8.30 18.03
C GLY A 54 -11.20 8.98 17.43
N ASN A 55 -11.09 9.46 16.18
CA ASN A 55 -12.20 10.00 15.38
C ASN A 55 -12.85 8.95 14.47
N GLY A 56 -12.70 7.66 14.80
CA GLY A 56 -13.32 6.54 14.08
C GLY A 56 -12.78 6.29 12.68
N LYS A 57 -11.58 6.79 12.36
CA LYS A 57 -10.95 6.58 11.05
C LYS A 57 -10.14 5.30 11.04
N THR A 58 -10.21 4.55 9.95
CA THR A 58 -9.24 3.47 9.68
C THR A 58 -7.96 4.06 9.13
N VAL A 59 -6.82 3.69 9.70
CA VAL A 59 -5.50 4.18 9.24
C VAL A 59 -4.69 3.05 8.60
N ILE A 60 -4.36 3.23 7.33
CA ILE A 60 -3.41 2.44 6.55
C ILE A 60 -2.09 3.22 6.49
N CYS A 61 -0.96 2.53 6.67
CA CYS A 61 0.35 3.14 6.66
C CYS A 61 1.14 2.70 5.43
N TYR A 62 1.41 3.64 4.54
CA TYR A 62 2.23 3.48 3.35
C TYR A 62 3.70 3.27 3.70
N PHE A 63 4.37 2.36 3.01
CA PHE A 63 5.83 2.34 2.90
C PHE A 63 6.24 1.63 1.62
N SER A 64 7.38 1.96 1.04
CA SER A 64 7.87 1.16 -0.09
C SER A 64 8.42 -0.18 0.38
N ALA A 65 7.93 -1.28 -0.23
CA ALA A 65 8.40 -2.63 0.06
C ALA A 65 9.31 -3.19 -1.05
N GLY A 66 9.16 -2.72 -2.28
CA GLY A 66 9.99 -3.12 -3.41
C GLY A 66 11.13 -2.16 -3.76
N THR A 67 11.23 -1.01 -3.10
CA THR A 67 12.33 -0.06 -3.29
C THR A 67 12.93 0.42 -1.96
N TRP A 68 14.16 0.87 -2.07
CA TRP A 68 14.94 1.54 -1.06
C TRP A 68 14.90 3.04 -1.34
N GLU A 69 14.72 3.84 -0.28
CA GLU A 69 14.56 5.28 -0.32
C GLU A 69 15.65 5.89 0.58
N ASP A 70 16.56 6.68 0.01
CA ASP A 70 17.78 7.15 0.72
C ASP A 70 17.50 8.07 1.92
N TRP A 71 16.32 8.69 1.95
CA TRP A 71 15.86 9.60 2.98
C TRP A 71 15.23 8.88 4.19
N ARG A 72 15.00 7.56 4.12
CA ARG A 72 14.40 6.82 5.24
C ARG A 72 15.42 6.59 6.35
N PRO A 73 15.00 6.64 7.62
CA PRO A 73 15.91 6.49 8.75
C PRO A 73 16.56 5.09 8.83
N ASP A 74 15.95 4.08 8.21
CA ASP A 74 16.51 2.72 8.11
C ASP A 74 17.35 2.48 6.85
N ALA A 75 17.52 3.48 5.98
CA ALA A 75 18.19 3.35 4.69
C ALA A 75 19.62 2.82 4.82
N ALA A 76 20.37 3.28 5.82
CA ALA A 76 21.75 2.86 6.07
C ALA A 76 21.90 1.39 6.50
N LEU A 77 20.80 0.73 6.90
CA LEU A 77 20.81 -0.68 7.30
C LEU A 77 20.75 -1.64 6.10
N TYR A 78 20.33 -1.16 4.93
CA TYR A 78 20.23 -2.00 3.74
C TYR A 78 21.62 -2.27 3.15
N PRO A 79 21.95 -3.53 2.84
CA PRO A 79 23.22 -3.84 2.18
C PRO A 79 23.21 -3.26 0.78
N LYS A 80 24.31 -2.60 0.37
CA LYS A 80 24.44 -2.03 -0.98
C LYS A 80 24.20 -3.06 -2.09
N ALA A 81 24.53 -4.33 -1.84
CA ALA A 81 24.31 -5.44 -2.77
C ALA A 81 22.83 -5.82 -2.97
N ALA A 82 21.91 -5.32 -2.13
CA ALA A 82 20.47 -5.48 -2.34
C ALA A 82 19.88 -4.42 -3.29
N LEU A 83 20.65 -3.39 -3.67
CA LEU A 83 20.14 -2.27 -4.45
C LEU A 83 20.28 -2.53 -5.95
N GLY A 84 19.16 -2.45 -6.65
CA GLY A 84 19.04 -2.51 -8.10
C GLY A 84 19.24 -1.15 -8.77
N LYS A 85 18.58 -0.98 -9.92
CA LYS A 85 18.52 0.28 -10.67
C LYS A 85 17.75 1.34 -9.89
N ALA A 86 18.10 2.61 -10.13
CA ALA A 86 17.34 3.74 -9.66
C ALA A 86 15.98 3.82 -10.38
N LEU A 87 14.98 4.42 -9.72
CA LEU A 87 13.72 4.77 -10.36
C LEU A 87 13.87 6.12 -11.05
N ASP A 88 13.60 6.18 -12.35
CA ASP A 88 13.87 7.38 -13.16
C ASP A 88 13.06 8.61 -12.68
N ALA A 89 11.84 8.39 -12.19
CA ALA A 89 10.95 9.47 -11.73
C ALA A 89 11.18 9.89 -10.26
N TRP A 90 11.98 9.13 -9.50
CA TRP A 90 12.10 9.28 -8.05
C TRP A 90 13.58 9.28 -7.62
N PRO A 91 14.25 10.45 -7.62
CA PRO A 91 15.64 10.56 -7.20
C PRO A 91 15.86 10.09 -5.76
N GLY A 92 16.93 9.32 -5.52
CA GLY A 92 17.19 8.71 -4.21
C GLY A 92 16.50 7.37 -3.98
N GLU A 93 15.67 6.92 -4.93
CA GLU A 93 14.94 5.66 -4.85
C GLU A 93 15.51 4.58 -5.78
N ARG A 94 15.60 3.33 -5.30
CA ARG A 94 16.18 2.20 -6.03
C ARG A 94 15.43 0.91 -5.79
N TRP A 95 15.29 0.07 -6.80
CA TRP A 95 14.71 -1.28 -6.65
C TRP A 95 15.47 -2.11 -5.61
N LEU A 96 14.74 -2.94 -4.85
CA LEU A 96 15.29 -3.85 -3.86
C LEU A 96 15.29 -5.31 -4.34
N ASP A 97 16.33 -6.06 -3.96
CA ASP A 97 16.35 -7.51 -4.11
C ASP A 97 15.49 -8.19 -3.02
N ILE A 98 14.20 -8.29 -3.31
CA ILE A 98 13.15 -8.88 -2.47
C ILE A 98 13.33 -10.37 -2.13
N ARG A 99 14.31 -11.04 -2.76
CA ARG A 99 14.64 -12.45 -2.49
C ARG A 99 15.50 -12.60 -1.24
N ARG A 100 16.17 -11.53 -0.82
CA ARG A 100 17.15 -11.60 0.26
C ARG A 100 16.49 -11.62 1.63
N ALA A 101 17.01 -12.49 2.51
CA ALA A 101 16.53 -12.60 3.88
C ALA A 101 16.80 -11.33 4.71
N ASP A 102 17.93 -10.66 4.51
CA ASP A 102 18.25 -9.41 5.22
C ASP A 102 17.31 -8.26 4.84
N VAL A 103 16.94 -8.13 3.56
CA VAL A 103 15.88 -7.21 3.09
C VAL A 103 14.55 -7.54 3.76
N ARG A 104 14.13 -8.81 3.78
CA ARG A 104 12.89 -9.24 4.43
C ARG A 104 12.87 -8.95 5.93
N VAL A 105 14.00 -9.09 6.63
CA VAL A 105 14.13 -8.71 8.04
C VAL A 105 13.90 -7.21 8.25
N LEU A 106 14.44 -6.36 7.37
CA LEU A 106 14.24 -4.91 7.46
C LEU A 106 12.78 -4.52 7.15
N LEU A 107 12.17 -5.13 6.14
CA LEU A 107 10.75 -4.92 5.82
C LEU A 107 9.82 -5.40 6.96
N ALA A 108 10.13 -6.52 7.60
CA ALA A 108 9.39 -6.98 8.78
C ALA A 108 9.46 -5.96 9.93
N LYS A 109 10.58 -5.26 10.11
CA LYS A 109 10.69 -4.15 11.07
C LYS A 109 9.83 -2.95 10.69
N ARG A 110 9.59 -2.68 9.40
CA ARG A 110 8.63 -1.67 8.95
C ARG A 110 7.20 -2.05 9.34
N LEU A 111 6.83 -3.32 9.22
CA LEU A 111 5.56 -3.82 9.72
C LEU A 111 5.46 -3.72 11.26
N ASP A 112 6.54 -4.04 11.99
CA ASP A 112 6.58 -3.84 13.45
C ASP A 112 6.38 -2.37 13.82
N LEU A 113 7.00 -1.45 13.08
CA LEU A 113 6.82 0.00 13.26
C LEU A 113 5.36 0.40 13.01
N ALA A 114 4.70 -0.15 11.99
CA ALA A 114 3.29 0.12 11.72
C ALA A 114 2.40 -0.28 12.92
N VAL A 115 2.65 -1.45 13.52
CA VAL A 115 1.98 -1.88 14.76
C VAL A 115 2.26 -0.90 15.90
N GLN A 116 3.53 -0.56 16.13
CA GLN A 116 3.95 0.32 17.22
C GLN A 116 3.33 1.73 17.13
N LYS A 117 3.15 2.24 15.90
CA LYS A 117 2.49 3.53 15.62
C LYS A 117 0.97 3.42 15.65
N GLY A 118 0.42 2.21 15.62
CA GLY A 118 -1.01 1.92 15.79
C GLY A 118 -1.79 1.88 14.47
N CYS A 119 -1.11 1.69 13.33
CA CYS A 119 -1.76 1.47 12.04
C CYS A 119 -2.68 0.24 12.11
N GLN A 120 -3.78 0.25 11.35
CA GLN A 120 -4.69 -0.90 11.19
C GLN A 120 -4.37 -1.70 9.93
N GLY A 121 -3.60 -1.13 9.02
CA GLY A 121 -3.08 -1.85 7.87
C GLY A 121 -1.91 -1.13 7.24
N VAL A 122 -1.42 -1.69 6.15
CA VAL A 122 -0.29 -1.17 5.39
C VAL A 122 -0.58 -1.16 3.89
N ASP A 123 0.00 -0.18 3.21
CA ASP A 123 0.05 -0.08 1.74
C ASP A 123 1.51 -0.23 1.29
N PRO A 124 1.98 -1.45 1.02
CA PRO A 124 3.35 -1.68 0.62
C PRO A 124 3.53 -1.39 -0.88
N ASP A 125 4.34 -0.38 -1.20
CA ASP A 125 4.51 0.11 -2.57
C ASP A 125 5.63 -0.58 -3.36
N ASN A 126 5.64 -0.33 -4.67
CA ASN A 126 6.61 -0.82 -5.64
C ASN A 126 6.70 -2.36 -5.66
N VAL A 127 5.58 -3.04 -5.44
CA VAL A 127 5.52 -4.51 -5.38
C VAL A 127 5.35 -5.18 -6.76
N ASP A 128 5.81 -4.51 -7.81
CA ASP A 128 5.76 -4.91 -9.22
C ASP A 128 7.13 -4.79 -9.91
N GLY A 129 8.21 -4.93 -9.14
CA GLY A 129 9.58 -4.83 -9.67
C GLY A 129 9.86 -5.79 -10.84
N PHE A 130 9.22 -6.95 -10.88
CA PHE A 130 9.37 -7.92 -11.99
C PHE A 130 8.92 -7.39 -13.36
N SER A 131 7.98 -6.44 -13.42
CA SER A 131 7.50 -5.81 -14.65
C SER A 131 8.23 -4.51 -14.98
N ASN A 132 9.25 -4.15 -14.20
CA ASN A 132 10.00 -2.90 -14.32
C ASN A 132 11.48 -3.16 -14.62
N PRO A 133 12.21 -2.17 -15.19
CA PRO A 133 13.66 -2.27 -15.42
C PRO A 133 14.44 -2.18 -14.09
N ASN A 134 14.36 -3.23 -13.27
CA ASN A 134 14.87 -3.25 -11.89
C ASN A 134 16.39 -3.48 -11.76
N GLY A 135 17.06 -4.01 -12.78
CA GLY A 135 18.50 -4.31 -12.72
C GLY A 135 18.90 -5.53 -11.90
N LEU A 136 17.94 -6.24 -11.32
CA LEU A 136 18.11 -7.43 -10.47
C LEU A 136 17.59 -8.71 -11.15
N LYS A 137 16.93 -8.57 -12.31
CA LYS A 137 16.28 -9.65 -13.06
C LYS A 137 15.21 -10.37 -12.22
N LEU A 138 14.46 -9.62 -11.42
CA LEU A 138 13.34 -10.16 -10.65
C LEU A 138 12.31 -10.80 -11.59
N THR A 139 11.89 -12.02 -11.27
CA THR A 139 10.87 -12.74 -12.03
C THR A 139 9.50 -12.62 -11.39
N LYS A 140 8.44 -12.86 -12.17
CA LYS A 140 7.05 -12.91 -11.68
C LYS A 140 6.89 -13.90 -10.51
N ALA A 141 7.56 -15.05 -10.58
CA ALA A 141 7.53 -16.06 -9.51
C ALA A 141 8.20 -15.56 -8.21
N GLN A 142 9.31 -14.83 -8.31
CA GLN A 142 9.98 -14.24 -7.15
C GLN A 142 9.16 -13.12 -6.51
N GLN A 143 8.47 -12.32 -7.33
CA GLN A 143 7.53 -11.32 -6.83
C GLN A 143 6.33 -11.98 -6.12
N LEU A 144 5.78 -13.05 -6.69
CA LEU A 144 4.67 -13.78 -6.09
C LEU A 144 5.06 -14.39 -4.73
N ASP A 145 6.26 -15.00 -4.62
CA ASP A 145 6.78 -15.52 -3.35
C ASP A 145 6.91 -14.39 -2.31
N PHE A 146 7.50 -13.26 -2.71
CA PHE A 146 7.64 -12.09 -1.84
C PHE A 146 6.30 -11.54 -1.36
N LEU A 147 5.31 -11.42 -2.24
CA LEU A 147 3.99 -10.88 -1.89
C LEU A 147 3.19 -11.81 -1.00
N ASN A 148 3.33 -13.14 -1.16
CA ASN A 148 2.75 -14.10 -0.21
C ASN A 148 3.41 -13.95 1.18
N TRP A 149 4.74 -13.87 1.23
CA TRP A 149 5.46 -13.63 2.47
C TRP A 149 5.03 -12.31 3.14
N LEU A 150 4.91 -11.23 2.38
CA LEU A 150 4.54 -9.91 2.88
C LEU A 150 3.12 -9.90 3.47
N ALA A 151 2.16 -10.52 2.79
CA ALA A 151 0.80 -10.64 3.29
C ALA A 151 0.75 -11.47 4.58
N ASP A 152 1.42 -12.63 4.60
CA ASP A 152 1.49 -13.48 5.79
C ASP A 152 2.15 -12.76 6.98
N GLU A 153 3.21 -11.97 6.75
CA GLU A 153 3.87 -11.19 7.81
C GLU A 153 3.04 -10.01 8.33
N ALA A 154 2.25 -9.36 7.46
CA ALA A 154 1.30 -8.32 7.87
C ALA A 154 0.16 -8.92 8.72
N HIS A 155 -0.42 -10.05 8.28
CA HIS A 155 -1.49 -10.73 9.01
C HIS A 155 -1.04 -11.30 10.35
N LYS A 156 0.19 -11.84 10.45
CA LYS A 156 0.79 -12.22 11.75
C LYS A 156 0.88 -11.06 12.74
N ARG A 157 0.91 -9.82 12.24
CA ARG A 157 0.92 -8.59 13.05
C ARG A 157 -0.45 -7.95 13.20
N SER A 158 -1.49 -8.62 12.70
CA SER A 158 -2.87 -8.13 12.73
C SER A 158 -3.00 -6.80 11.99
N LEU A 159 -2.29 -6.67 10.87
CA LEU A 159 -2.39 -5.55 9.94
C LEU A 159 -3.15 -6.00 8.70
N LEU A 160 -4.13 -5.22 8.26
CA LEU A 160 -4.65 -5.34 6.90
C LEU A 160 -3.54 -5.04 5.90
N VAL A 161 -3.57 -5.63 4.71
CA VAL A 161 -2.54 -5.42 3.68
C VAL A 161 -3.16 -5.15 2.30
N GLY A 162 -2.69 -4.07 1.67
CA GLY A 162 -3.07 -3.67 0.32
C GLY A 162 -2.20 -4.30 -0.75
N LEU A 163 -2.79 -4.71 -1.86
CA LEU A 163 -2.04 -5.01 -3.08
C LEU A 163 -1.97 -3.75 -3.93
N LYS A 164 -0.79 -3.13 -3.96
CA LYS A 164 -0.49 -1.95 -4.77
C LYS A 164 -0.10 -2.36 -6.19
N ASN A 165 -0.87 -1.94 -7.19
CA ASN A 165 -0.61 -2.28 -8.60
C ASN A 165 -0.41 -3.80 -8.79
N ALA A 166 0.74 -4.23 -9.34
CA ALA A 166 1.08 -5.64 -9.57
C ALA A 166 -0.04 -6.45 -10.26
N VAL A 167 -0.71 -5.81 -11.22
CA VAL A 167 -1.95 -6.24 -11.91
C VAL A 167 -1.88 -7.70 -12.34
N ASP A 168 -0.75 -8.08 -12.92
CA ASP A 168 -0.43 -9.40 -13.43
C ASP A 168 -0.48 -10.54 -12.40
N LEU A 169 -0.39 -10.19 -11.11
CA LEU A 169 -0.40 -11.11 -9.97
C LEU A 169 -1.74 -11.11 -9.22
N VAL A 170 -2.67 -10.18 -9.55
CA VAL A 170 -3.99 -10.08 -8.90
C VAL A 170 -4.73 -11.43 -8.85
N PRO A 171 -4.83 -12.22 -9.95
CA PRO A 171 -5.54 -13.50 -9.92
C PRO A 171 -4.95 -14.52 -8.92
N SER A 172 -3.66 -14.39 -8.58
CA SER A 172 -2.98 -15.28 -7.62
C SER A 172 -3.02 -14.76 -6.18
N LEU A 173 -3.32 -13.47 -5.97
CA LEU A 173 -3.14 -12.80 -4.68
C LEU A 173 -4.43 -12.24 -4.06
N TYR A 174 -5.52 -12.11 -4.81
CA TYR A 174 -6.74 -11.47 -4.33
C TYR A 174 -7.36 -12.09 -3.06
N THR A 175 -7.07 -13.36 -2.76
CA THR A 175 -7.52 -14.03 -1.52
C THR A 175 -6.65 -13.68 -0.32
N LYS A 176 -5.36 -13.37 -0.54
CA LYS A 176 -4.34 -13.08 0.48
C LYS A 176 -4.28 -11.62 0.90
N PHE A 177 -4.75 -10.69 0.08
CA PHE A 177 -4.73 -9.25 0.37
C PHE A 177 -6.12 -8.74 0.74
N ASP A 178 -6.22 -7.71 1.58
CA ASP A 178 -7.49 -7.23 2.14
C ASP A 178 -8.17 -6.16 1.30
N PHE A 179 -7.39 -5.46 0.48
CA PHE A 179 -7.84 -4.47 -0.49
C PHE A 179 -6.84 -4.35 -1.63
N ALA A 180 -7.23 -3.67 -2.70
CA ALA A 180 -6.30 -3.27 -3.76
C ALA A 180 -6.25 -1.74 -3.84
N LEU A 181 -5.06 -1.21 -4.09
CA LEU A 181 -4.85 0.19 -4.45
C LEU A 181 -4.12 0.21 -5.79
N ASN A 182 -4.65 0.94 -6.76
CA ASN A 182 -4.04 1.04 -8.08
C ASN A 182 -3.98 2.49 -8.55
N GLU A 183 -2.94 2.76 -9.32
CA GLU A 183 -2.73 4.04 -9.97
C GLU A 183 -2.99 3.89 -11.48
N SER A 184 -3.89 4.73 -12.00
CA SER A 184 -4.13 4.90 -13.43
C SER A 184 -4.63 3.67 -14.20
N CYS A 185 -5.36 2.72 -13.58
CA CYS A 185 -5.87 1.56 -14.35
C CYS A 185 -6.73 1.93 -15.56
N TYR A 186 -7.39 3.09 -15.55
CA TYR A 186 -8.19 3.56 -16.68
C TYR A 186 -7.32 4.05 -17.85
N ASP A 187 -6.14 4.60 -17.56
CA ASP A 187 -5.17 4.99 -18.58
C ASP A 187 -4.53 3.76 -19.22
N TYR A 188 -4.25 2.73 -18.42
CA TYR A 188 -3.60 1.50 -18.87
C TYR A 188 -4.58 0.37 -19.28
N ALA A 189 -5.89 0.64 -19.27
CA ALA A 189 -6.95 -0.32 -19.60
C ALA A 189 -6.89 -1.65 -18.80
N GLU A 190 -6.45 -1.58 -17.54
CA GLU A 190 -6.15 -2.75 -16.70
C GLU A 190 -7.14 -2.92 -15.53
N CYS A 191 -8.14 -2.04 -15.41
CA CYS A 191 -9.06 -2.06 -14.26
C CYS A 191 -9.82 -3.38 -14.10
N ASN A 192 -10.01 -4.16 -15.17
CA ASN A 192 -10.77 -5.40 -15.12
C ASN A 192 -10.10 -6.47 -14.25
N ALA A 193 -8.77 -6.44 -14.11
CA ALA A 193 -8.04 -7.37 -13.26
C ALA A 193 -8.49 -7.29 -11.79
N TYR A 194 -8.88 -6.11 -11.30
CA TYR A 194 -9.32 -5.93 -9.91
C TYR A 194 -10.75 -6.44 -9.62
N SER A 195 -11.44 -6.99 -10.62
CA SER A 195 -12.73 -7.66 -10.39
C SER A 195 -12.63 -8.82 -9.41
N TYR A 196 -11.48 -9.51 -9.32
CA TYR A 196 -11.22 -10.55 -8.32
C TYR A 196 -11.37 -10.07 -6.88
N PHE A 197 -10.96 -8.84 -6.56
CA PHE A 197 -11.16 -8.26 -5.22
C PHE A 197 -12.64 -7.96 -4.97
N ARG A 198 -13.35 -7.42 -5.98
CA ARG A 198 -14.78 -7.11 -5.84
C ARG A 198 -15.66 -8.33 -5.65
N THR A 199 -15.36 -9.45 -6.30
CA THR A 199 -16.14 -10.69 -6.08
C THR A 199 -15.98 -11.22 -4.65
N GLN A 200 -14.88 -10.87 -3.98
CA GLN A 200 -14.66 -11.11 -2.55
C GLN A 200 -15.20 -9.99 -1.64
N LYS A 201 -15.93 -9.01 -2.19
CA LYS A 201 -16.44 -7.82 -1.48
C LYS A 201 -15.33 -6.96 -0.84
N LYS A 202 -14.10 -7.04 -1.37
CA LYS A 202 -12.97 -6.23 -0.91
C LYS A 202 -12.94 -4.91 -1.69
N PRO A 203 -12.59 -3.78 -1.05
CA PRO A 203 -12.53 -2.50 -1.73
C PRO A 203 -11.35 -2.44 -2.69
N VAL A 204 -11.57 -1.74 -3.80
CA VAL A 204 -10.53 -1.37 -4.77
C VAL A 204 -10.52 0.15 -4.82
N MET A 205 -9.39 0.75 -4.45
CA MET A 205 -9.14 2.19 -4.46
C MET A 205 -8.34 2.53 -5.70
N ILE A 206 -8.83 3.45 -6.52
CA ILE A 206 -8.15 3.86 -7.76
C ILE A 206 -7.73 5.32 -7.64
N ILE A 207 -6.43 5.57 -7.72
CA ILE A 207 -5.86 6.89 -7.94
C ILE A 207 -5.79 7.13 -9.45
N ASP A 208 -6.26 8.28 -9.90
CA ASP A 208 -6.09 8.75 -11.28
C ASP A 208 -5.35 10.10 -11.25
N TYR A 209 -4.27 10.21 -12.01
CA TYR A 209 -3.47 11.45 -12.05
C TYR A 209 -3.90 12.44 -13.13
N GLY A 210 -4.91 12.08 -13.92
CA GLY A 210 -5.49 12.93 -14.94
C GLY A 210 -6.42 14.00 -14.37
N LEU A 211 -7.00 14.79 -15.29
CA LEU A 211 -8.06 15.72 -14.95
C LEU A 211 -9.33 14.96 -14.53
N TYR A 212 -10.10 15.57 -13.63
CA TYR A 212 -11.39 15.03 -13.19
C TYR A 212 -12.28 14.66 -14.38
N SER A 213 -12.80 13.43 -14.39
CA SER A 213 -13.60 12.90 -15.48
C SER A 213 -14.90 12.27 -14.96
N THR A 214 -16.03 12.91 -15.25
CA THR A 214 -17.37 12.37 -14.93
C THR A 214 -17.62 11.04 -15.62
N LYS A 215 -17.08 10.83 -16.82
CA LYS A 215 -17.14 9.56 -17.54
C LYS A 215 -16.43 8.44 -16.77
N ARG A 216 -15.20 8.67 -16.31
CA ARG A 216 -14.46 7.69 -15.49
C ARG A 216 -15.17 7.45 -14.16
N CYS A 217 -15.72 8.48 -13.53
CA CYS A 217 -16.53 8.33 -12.33
C CYS A 217 -17.74 7.41 -12.53
N SER A 218 -18.50 7.59 -13.63
CA SER A 218 -19.60 6.69 -13.97
C SER A 218 -19.13 5.25 -14.23
N GLN A 219 -17.99 5.08 -14.93
CA GLN A 219 -17.40 3.77 -15.16
C GLN A 219 -16.97 3.08 -13.86
N ALA A 220 -16.33 3.82 -12.95
CA ALA A 220 -15.91 3.34 -11.64
C ALA A 220 -17.10 2.95 -10.77
N LYS A 221 -18.15 3.77 -10.73
CA LYS A 221 -19.38 3.47 -9.99
C LYS A 221 -20.04 2.19 -10.50
N THR A 222 -20.22 2.04 -11.82
CA THR A 222 -20.76 0.81 -12.43
C THR A 222 -19.87 -0.40 -12.13
N SER A 223 -18.56 -0.18 -12.10
CA SER A 223 -17.56 -1.20 -11.77
C SER A 223 -17.28 -1.27 -10.27
N GLY A 224 -18.08 -0.70 -9.38
CA GLY A 224 -17.89 -0.77 -7.92
C GLY A 224 -16.47 -0.46 -7.42
N TYR A 225 -15.77 0.47 -8.07
CA TYR A 225 -14.43 0.95 -7.70
C TYR A 225 -14.52 2.32 -7.03
N ASN A 226 -13.64 2.56 -6.06
CA ASN A 226 -13.56 3.81 -5.32
C ASN A 226 -12.53 4.74 -5.99
N LEU A 227 -12.93 5.42 -7.06
CA LEU A 227 -12.06 6.30 -7.86
C LEU A 227 -11.95 7.71 -7.26
N GLN A 228 -10.72 8.24 -7.24
CA GLN A 228 -10.41 9.64 -6.94
C GLN A 228 -9.26 10.15 -7.82
N PHE A 229 -9.24 11.46 -8.06
CA PHE A 229 -8.22 12.13 -8.87
C PHE A 229 -7.24 12.88 -7.98
N TYR A 230 -5.93 12.71 -8.20
CA TYR A 230 -4.88 13.33 -7.39
C TYR A 230 -3.81 13.98 -8.26
N PRO A 231 -3.09 15.00 -7.76
CA PRO A 231 -1.79 15.36 -8.32
C PRO A 231 -0.78 14.23 -8.02
N LEU A 232 0.18 14.01 -8.92
CA LEU A 232 1.20 12.96 -8.80
C LEU A 232 1.99 13.03 -7.48
N SER A 233 2.21 14.23 -6.93
CA SER A 233 2.95 14.43 -5.69
C SER A 233 2.26 13.88 -4.44
N LEU A 234 0.96 13.55 -4.52
CA LEU A 234 0.13 13.12 -3.38
C LEU A 234 0.27 14.03 -2.15
N ALA A 235 0.48 15.33 -2.39
CA ALA A 235 0.66 16.36 -1.35
C ALA A 235 -0.60 17.17 -1.06
N ALA A 236 -1.72 16.83 -1.70
CA ALA A 236 -2.97 17.58 -1.64
C ALA A 236 -4.20 16.65 -1.61
N LEU A 237 -5.36 17.23 -1.30
CA LEU A 237 -6.63 16.52 -1.30
C LEU A 237 -6.99 16.01 -2.69
N GLY A 238 -7.35 14.73 -2.77
CA GLY A 238 -7.92 14.14 -3.97
C GLY A 238 -9.34 14.63 -4.24
N THR A 239 -9.67 14.75 -5.52
CA THR A 239 -11.04 15.01 -5.96
C THR A 239 -11.79 13.70 -6.10
N ALA A 240 -12.69 13.42 -5.17
CA ALA A 240 -13.54 12.23 -5.23
C ALA A 240 -14.63 12.36 -6.30
N CYS A 241 -15.00 11.23 -6.90
CA CYS A 241 -16.19 11.16 -7.74
C CYS A 241 -17.45 11.58 -6.98
N LYS A 242 -18.27 12.43 -7.61
CA LYS A 242 -19.56 12.90 -7.09
C LYS A 242 -20.69 11.95 -7.44
#